data_AF-A0A075MLS4-F1
#
_entry.id   AF-A0A075MLS4-F1
#
_cell.length_a   1.000
_cell.length_b   1.000
_cell.length_c   1.000
_cell.angle_alpha   90.00
_cell.angle_beta   90.00
_cell.angle_gamma   90.00
#
_symmetry.space_group_name_H-M   'P 1'
#
loop_
_entity.id
_entity.type
_entity.pdbx_description
1 polymer ?
#
loop_
_entity_poly.entity_id
_entity_poly.type
_entity_poly.pdbx_seq_one_letter_code
_entity_poly.pdbx_strand_id
1 'polypeptide(L)'
;MSLFPDKDILAREIESWKGFADSLRAEDRKLFTTMLDNCHIYAAAINAKGEPFPTEALLMALIFQQQRMINWFIEQVKARKKKST
;
A
#
# COMPACT_ATOMS: atom_id res chain seq x y z
N MET A 1 6.51 -13.83 9.13
CA MET A 1 7.38 -13.05 10.03
C MET A 1 8.83 -13.32 9.64
N SER A 2 9.61 -12.27 9.37
CA SER A 2 11.04 -12.37 9.04
C SER A 2 11.86 -12.76 10.27
N LEU A 3 12.87 -13.62 10.10
CA LEU A 3 13.81 -14.04 11.13
C LEU A 3 14.79 -12.93 11.58
N PHE A 4 14.75 -11.76 10.94
CA PHE A 4 15.61 -10.62 11.24
C PHE A 4 14.78 -9.33 11.25
N PRO A 5 14.31 -8.85 12.42
CA PRO A 5 13.50 -7.63 12.52
C PRO A 5 14.25 -6.39 12.02
N ASP A 6 15.58 -6.35 12.15
CA ASP A 6 16.42 -5.23 11.67
C ASP A 6 16.49 -5.14 10.13
N LYS A 7 16.01 -6.16 9.40
CA LYS A 7 16.00 -6.23 7.93
C LYS A 7 14.61 -6.05 7.31
N ASP A 8 13.57 -5.79 8.09
CA ASP A 8 12.24 -5.52 7.54
C ASP A 8 12.12 -4.03 7.16
N ILE A 9 12.69 -3.71 6.00
CA ILE A 9 12.73 -2.35 5.43
C ILE A 9 11.32 -1.76 5.37
N LEU A 10 10.32 -2.56 4.98
CA LEU A 10 8.94 -2.11 4.90
C LEU A 10 8.36 -1.80 6.28
N ALA A 11 8.57 -2.67 7.28
CA ALA A 11 8.05 -2.42 8.62
C ALA A 11 8.65 -1.15 9.25
N ARG A 12 9.96 -0.92 9.08
CA ARG A 12 10.64 0.31 9.54
C ARG A 12 10.11 1.55 8.85
N GLU A 13 9.88 1.45 7.54
CA GLU A 13 9.28 2.54 6.78
C GLU A 13 7.84 2.81 7.26
N ILE A 14 6.98 1.80 7.40
CA ILE A 14 5.61 1.99 7.90
C ILE A 14 5.59 2.69 9.28
N GLU A 15 6.47 2.29 10.21
CA GLU A 15 6.58 2.94 11.52
C GLU A 15 7.03 4.42 11.40
N SER A 16 7.88 4.76 10.41
CA SER A 16 8.32 6.14 10.18
C SER A 16 7.17 7.08 9.80
N TRP A 17 6.10 6.54 9.19
CA TRP A 17 4.89 7.28 8.81
C TRP A 17 3.88 7.46 9.95
N LYS A 18 4.14 6.93 11.14
CA LYS A 18 3.22 7.03 12.29
C LYS A 18 2.92 8.47 12.72
N GLY A 19 3.92 9.35 12.71
CA GLY A 19 3.73 10.77 13.02
C GLY A 19 2.77 11.48 12.05
N PHE A 20 2.80 11.09 10.77
CA PHE A 20 1.83 11.55 9.79
C PHE A 20 0.43 11.02 10.12
N ALA A 21 0.31 9.72 10.38
CA ALA A 21 -0.96 9.08 10.74
C ALA A 21 -1.60 9.71 11.99
N ASP A 22 -0.81 9.98 13.02
CA ASP A 22 -1.28 10.55 14.29
C ASP A 22 -1.77 12.00 14.15
N SER A 23 -1.28 12.72 13.13
CA SER A 23 -1.73 14.07 12.79
C SER A 23 -3.07 14.09 12.03
N LEU A 24 -3.54 12.93 11.54
CA LEU A 24 -4.82 12.81 10.85
C LEU A 24 -6.00 12.67 11.82
N ARG A 25 -7.20 13.04 11.36
CA ARG A 25 -8.47 12.74 12.04
C ARG A 25 -8.65 11.23 12.18
N ALA A 26 -9.47 10.80 13.14
CA ALA A 26 -9.62 9.37 13.46
C ALA A 26 -10.03 8.51 12.24
N GLU A 27 -10.94 9.00 11.40
CA GLU A 27 -11.38 8.31 10.19
C GLU A 27 -10.25 8.20 9.14
N ASP A 28 -9.56 9.30 8.87
CA ASP A 28 -8.46 9.38 7.91
C ASP A 28 -7.26 8.56 8.37
N ARG A 29 -6.95 8.58 9.67
CA ARG A 29 -5.89 7.77 10.29
C ARG A 29 -6.15 6.28 10.06
N LYS A 30 -7.36 5.82 10.35
CA LYS A 30 -7.73 4.41 10.16
C LYS A 30 -7.60 4.01 8.69
N LEU A 31 -8.05 4.86 7.78
CA LEU A 31 -7.91 4.63 6.34
C LEU A 31 -6.43 4.58 5.92
N PHE A 32 -5.63 5.53 6.38
CA PHE A 32 -4.20 5.63 6.08
C PHE A 32 -3.41 4.42 6.60
N THR A 33 -3.64 4.01 7.85
CA THR A 33 -3.00 2.81 8.42
C THR A 33 -3.37 1.56 7.64
N THR A 34 -4.66 1.38 7.31
CA THR A 34 -5.12 0.25 6.48
C THR A 34 -4.45 0.27 5.10
N MET A 35 -4.27 1.46 4.52
CA MET A 35 -3.60 1.64 3.24
C MET A 35 -2.13 1.19 3.30
N LEU A 36 -1.40 1.54 4.36
CA LEU A 36 -0.02 1.12 4.58
C LEU A 36 0.09 -0.39 4.83
N ASP A 37 -0.78 -0.96 5.67
CA ASP A 37 -0.78 -2.40 5.98
C ASP A 37 -1.00 -3.25 4.72
N ASN A 38 -1.83 -2.78 3.78
CA ASN A 38 -2.06 -3.46 2.52
C ASN A 38 -0.80 -3.56 1.63
N CYS A 39 0.24 -2.75 1.88
CA CYS A 39 1.50 -2.84 1.15
C CYS A 39 2.36 -4.05 1.54
N HIS A 40 2.04 -4.77 2.62
CA HIS A 40 2.77 -5.98 3.01
C HIS A 40 2.76 -7.07 1.92
N ILE A 41 1.74 -7.11 1.05
CA ILE A 41 1.70 -8.03 -0.09
C ILE A 41 2.82 -7.76 -1.11
N TYR A 42 3.41 -6.56 -1.09
CA TYR A 42 4.51 -6.14 -1.95
C TYR A 42 5.86 -6.13 -1.22
N ALA A 43 5.95 -6.64 0.01
CA ALA A 43 7.17 -6.63 0.83
C ALA A 43 8.38 -7.20 0.08
N ALA A 44 8.21 -8.29 -0.68
CA ALA A 44 9.29 -8.87 -1.46
C ALA A 44 9.80 -7.92 -2.57
N ALA A 45 8.89 -7.24 -3.28
CA ALA A 45 9.26 -6.29 -4.33
C ALA A 45 9.91 -5.02 -3.75
N ILE A 46 9.41 -4.55 -2.61
CA ILE A 46 9.97 -3.40 -1.88
C ILE A 46 11.39 -3.72 -1.40
N ASN A 47 11.58 -4.89 -0.78
CA ASN A 47 12.89 -5.33 -0.30
C ASN A 47 13.89 -5.58 -1.45
N ALA A 48 13.41 -6.04 -2.61
CA ALA A 48 14.26 -6.24 -3.80
C ALA A 48 14.81 -4.93 -4.38
N LYS A 49 14.11 -3.80 -4.18
CA LYS A 49 14.60 -2.48 -4.60
C LYS A 49 15.81 -2.02 -3.78
N GLY A 50 15.96 -2.51 -2.55
CA GLY A 50 17.09 -2.21 -1.67
C GLY A 50 16.95 -0.90 -0.88
N GLU A 51 17.89 -0.70 0.04
CA GLU A 51 17.81 0.26 1.14
C GLU A 51 18.02 1.75 0.85
N PRO A 52 18.59 2.24 -0.28
CA PRO A 52 18.82 3.68 -0.35
C PRO A 52 17.51 4.49 -0.45
N PHE A 53 16.40 3.86 -0.84
CA PHE A 53 15.16 4.53 -1.24
C PHE A 53 13.88 3.72 -0.87
N PRO A 54 13.62 3.44 0.43
CA PRO A 54 12.48 2.63 0.86
C PRO A 54 11.13 3.34 0.66
N THR A 55 11.10 4.65 0.87
CA THR A 55 9.90 5.48 0.70
C THR A 55 9.34 5.40 -0.71
N GLU A 56 10.17 5.52 -1.74
CA GLU A 56 9.70 5.50 -3.13
C GLU A 56 9.25 4.09 -3.54
N ALA A 57 9.78 3.04 -2.90
CA ALA A 57 9.28 1.67 -3.09
C ALA A 57 7.88 1.50 -2.49
N LEU A 58 7.67 2.01 -1.27
CA LEU A 58 6.37 2.04 -0.61
C LEU A 58 5.35 2.86 -1.42
N LEU A 59 5.73 4.06 -1.86
CA LEU A 59 4.88 4.91 -2.70
C LEU A 59 4.52 4.23 -4.03
N MET A 60 5.44 3.49 -4.65
CA MET A 60 5.11 2.66 -5.83
C MET A 60 4.17 1.52 -5.52
N ALA A 61 4.34 0.81 -4.42
CA ALA A 61 3.41 -0.23 -4.01
C ALA A 61 2.01 0.33 -3.78
N LEU A 62 1.90 1.50 -3.16
CA LEU A 62 0.64 2.23 -2.95
C LEU A 62 -0.02 2.60 -4.28
N ILE A 63 0.70 3.29 -5.17
CA ILE A 63 0.18 3.69 -6.48
C ILE A 63 -0.25 2.47 -7.31
N PHE A 64 0.55 1.41 -7.31
CA PHE A 64 0.24 0.17 -8.01
C PHE A 64 -1.04 -0.49 -7.46
N GLN A 65 -1.21 -0.53 -6.15
CA GLN A 65 -2.42 -1.04 -5.51
C GLN A 65 -3.66 -0.24 -5.93
N GLN A 66 -3.56 1.09 -5.95
CA GLN A 66 -4.65 1.96 -6.39
C GLN A 66 -4.99 1.71 -7.87
N GLN A 67 -3.99 1.57 -8.74
CA GLN A 67 -4.19 1.27 -10.16
C GLN A 67 -4.91 -0.07 -10.37
N ARG A 68 -4.59 -1.09 -9.55
CA ARG A 68 -5.31 -2.39 -9.59
C ARG A 68 -6.78 -2.24 -9.21
N MET A 69 -7.09 -1.48 -8.17
CA MET A 69 -8.48 -1.24 -7.78
C MET A 69 -9.23 -0.48 -8.88
N ILE A 70 -8.62 0.55 -9.47
CA ILE A 70 -9.21 1.31 -10.58
C ILE A 70 -9.52 0.38 -11.77
N ASN A 71 -8.56 -0.45 -12.19
CA ASN A 71 -8.77 -1.41 -13.26
C ASN A 71 -9.90 -2.39 -12.93
N TRP A 72 -9.95 -2.89 -11.70
CA TRP A 72 -11.04 -3.77 -11.25
C TRP A 72 -12.40 -3.09 -11.32
N PHE A 73 -12.53 -1.85 -10.84
CA PHE A 73 -13.77 -1.09 -10.93
C PHE A 73 -14.21 -0.85 -12.38
N ILE A 74 -13.27 -0.51 -13.27
CA ILE A 74 -13.54 -0.32 -14.70
C ILE A 74 -14.15 -1.59 -15.31
N GLU A 75 -13.57 -2.76 -15.03
CA GLU A 75 -14.09 -4.03 -15.54
C GLU A 75 -15.49 -4.35 -14.98
N GLN A 76 -15.75 -4.06 -13.70
CA GLN A 76 -17.07 -4.26 -13.11
C GLN A 76 -18.13 -3.33 -13.73
N VAL A 77 -17.78 -2.08 -14.02
CA VAL A 77 -18.67 -1.14 -14.71
C VAL A 77 -18.98 -1.63 -16.12
N LYS A 78 -17.97 -2.10 -16.88
CA LYS A 78 -18.16 -2.69 -18.21
C LYS A 78 -19.08 -3.91 -18.18
N ALA A 79 -18.88 -4.81 -17.22
CA ALA A 79 -19.68 -6.03 -17.07
C ALA A 79 -21.16 -5.73 -16.76
N ARG A 80 -21.43 -4.69 -15.94
CA ARG A 80 -22.81 -4.26 -15.65
C ARG A 80 -23.51 -3.65 -16.85
N LYS A 81 -22.82 -2.83 -17.65
CA LYS A 81 -23.39 -2.25 -18.88
C LYS A 81 -23.81 -3.33 -19.89
N LYS A 82 -23.00 -4.38 -20.05
CA LYS A 82 -23.31 -5.51 -20.94
C LYS A 82 -24.53 -6.36 -20.52
N LYS A 83 -24.94 -6.32 -19.25
CA LYS A 83 -26.10 -7.08 -18.74
C LYS A 83 -27.42 -6.32 -18.85
N SER A 84 -27.37 -5.02 -19.18
CA SER A 84 -28.53 -4.14 -19.25
C SER A 84 -28.92 -3.77 -20.70
N THR A 85 -28.30 -4.42 -21.68
CA THR A 85 -28.57 -4.35 -23.12
C THR A 85 -28.85 -5.76 -23.60
#